data_AF-A0A0C2W805-F1
#
_entry.id   AF-A0A0C2W805-F1
#
_cell.length_a   1.000
_cell.length_b   1.000
_cell.length_c   1.000
_cell.angle_alpha   90.00
_cell.angle_beta   90.00
_cell.angle_gamma   90.00
#
_symmetry.space_group_name_H-M   'P 1'
#
loop_
_entity.id
_entity.type
_entity.pdbx_description
1 polymer ?
#
loop_
_entity_poly.entity_id
_entity_poly.type
_entity_poly.pdbx_seq_one_letter_code
_entity_poly.pdbx_strand_id
1 'polypeptide(L)'
;MSISTFKNANEELIISAIDIAILLTPFSNPMIETLEDPTTGDLITLPEHWRSVGLTEKKSGVNIGNETSSTDIESYGESEPTKKIMNKRTGSTDFVMQESNRQALELFHQADYSGIEPSEHGGIVLPGQGRPTMRFYHAILLGYDGTEGAEIYPYWLLPKVSVTKVDNQSTNDDGSITYHPTLTWYKDRNFLTDLVKGGTAYAQGFCGLGWANLVEAAGFGPPAGTALAISTASLPGGTVGTAYSQTLTAAGGNGAKTWSLQTGTLPAGLALNASTGAITGSPTAAGTSNVTVKVTDAALATATKALTIVVSA
;
A
#
# COMPACT_ATOMS: atom_id res chain seq x y z
N MET A 1 25.86 -11.99 22.00
CA MET A 1 25.09 -11.36 20.90
C MET A 1 25.16 -12.28 19.70
N SER A 2 24.04 -12.66 19.11
CA SER A 2 23.97 -13.49 17.90
C SER A 2 23.85 -12.61 16.66
N ILE A 3 24.18 -13.17 15.50
CA ILE A 3 23.97 -12.51 14.20
C ILE A 3 22.50 -12.11 14.00
N SER A 4 21.55 -12.85 14.55
CA SER A 4 20.12 -12.53 14.47
C SER A 4 19.77 -11.22 15.18
N THR A 5 20.41 -10.90 16.30
CA THR A 5 20.20 -9.63 17.00
C THR A 5 20.72 -8.44 16.18
N PHE A 6 21.83 -8.61 15.46
CA PHE A 6 22.35 -7.57 14.56
C PHE A 6 21.52 -7.40 13.30
N LYS A 7 20.93 -8.49 12.78
CA LYS A 7 20.03 -8.43 11.63
C LYS A 7 18.76 -7.65 11.94
N ASN A 8 18.26 -7.73 13.18
CA ASN A 8 16.99 -7.11 13.58
C ASN A 8 15.88 -7.37 12.55
N ALA A 9 15.82 -8.60 12.05
CA ALA A 9 14.96 -8.95 10.92
C ALA A 9 13.50 -8.94 11.36
N ASN A 10 12.64 -8.33 10.53
CA ASN A 10 11.20 -8.42 10.66
C ASN A 10 10.65 -9.09 9.39
N GLU A 11 10.15 -10.31 9.55
CA GLU A 11 9.64 -11.13 8.44
C GLU A 11 8.32 -10.58 7.89
N GLU A 12 7.53 -9.87 8.70
CA GLU A 12 6.26 -9.26 8.27
C GLU A 12 6.46 -8.13 7.26
N LEU A 13 7.67 -7.55 7.19
CA LEU A 13 8.02 -6.53 6.20
C LEU A 13 8.50 -7.10 4.85
N ILE A 14 8.54 -8.43 4.72
CA ILE A 14 8.84 -9.09 3.45
C ILE A 14 7.56 -9.12 2.61
N ILE A 15 7.33 -8.02 1.88
CA ILE A 15 6.14 -7.87 1.03
C ILE A 15 6.34 -8.62 -0.29
N SER A 16 5.39 -9.49 -0.61
CA SER A 16 5.34 -10.27 -1.84
C SER A 16 4.22 -9.74 -2.73
N ALA A 17 4.55 -9.06 -3.84
CA ALA A 17 3.55 -8.74 -4.87
C ALA A 17 3.13 -10.03 -5.61
N ILE A 18 2.24 -10.81 -4.99
CA ILE A 18 1.77 -12.13 -5.46
C ILE A 18 1.07 -11.98 -6.81
N ASP A 19 0.35 -10.86 -6.96
CA ASP A 19 -0.25 -10.43 -8.22
C ASP A 19 0.13 -8.97 -8.50
N ILE A 20 0.19 -8.62 -9.79
CA ILE A 20 0.51 -7.26 -10.21
C ILE A 20 -0.32 -6.85 -11.43
N ALA A 21 -0.97 -5.70 -11.31
CA ALA A 21 -1.69 -5.04 -12.39
C ALA A 21 -0.86 -3.87 -12.94
N ILE A 22 -0.84 -3.74 -14.27
CA ILE A 22 -0.27 -2.58 -14.96
C ILE A 22 -1.40 -1.82 -15.62
N LEU A 23 -1.57 -0.58 -15.20
CA LEU A 23 -2.66 0.29 -15.63
C LEU A 23 -2.05 1.50 -16.32
N LEU A 24 -2.62 1.90 -17.46
CA LEU A 24 -2.20 3.09 -18.19
C LEU A 24 -3.38 3.98 -18.54
N THR A 25 -3.08 5.25 -18.72
CA THR A 25 -4.00 6.24 -19.26
C THR A 25 -3.21 7.27 -20.09
N PRO A 26 -3.78 7.86 -21.15
CA PRO A 26 -3.13 8.95 -21.88
C PRO A 26 -2.67 10.09 -20.96
N PHE A 27 -1.50 10.69 -21.25
CA PHE A 27 -0.94 11.80 -20.45
C PHE A 27 -1.79 13.08 -20.43
N SER A 28 -2.83 13.16 -21.26
CA SER A 28 -3.81 14.26 -21.21
C SER A 28 -4.78 14.15 -20.03
N ASN A 29 -4.92 12.96 -19.44
CA ASN A 29 -5.77 12.72 -18.28
C ASN A 29 -5.03 13.11 -16.99
N PRO A 30 -5.75 13.43 -15.89
CA PRO A 30 -5.08 13.77 -14.63
C PRO A 30 -4.37 12.56 -14.02
N MET A 31 -3.21 12.80 -13.39
CA MET A 31 -2.48 11.80 -12.62
C MET A 31 -3.04 11.68 -11.19
N ILE A 32 -3.00 10.46 -10.65
CA ILE A 32 -3.34 10.18 -9.25
C ILE A 32 -2.08 10.29 -8.38
N GLU A 33 -2.19 10.94 -7.23
CA GLU A 33 -1.06 11.20 -6.32
C GLU A 33 -0.89 10.15 -5.20
N THR A 34 -1.97 9.44 -4.84
CA THR A 34 -1.97 8.32 -3.89
C THR A 34 -3.09 7.34 -4.26
N LEU A 35 -2.88 6.04 -4.02
CA LEU A 35 -3.93 5.02 -4.16
C LEU A 35 -4.63 4.70 -2.83
N GLU A 36 -4.25 5.37 -1.75
CA GLU A 36 -4.91 5.21 -0.45
C GLU A 36 -6.18 6.06 -0.40
N ASP A 37 -7.30 5.43 -0.04
CA ASP A 37 -8.54 6.13 0.29
C ASP A 37 -8.34 6.85 1.63
N PRO A 38 -8.51 8.18 1.67
CA PRO A 38 -8.23 8.97 2.87
C PRO A 38 -9.21 8.68 4.03
N THR A 39 -10.32 7.99 3.77
CA THR A 39 -11.34 7.66 4.77
C THR A 39 -11.13 6.25 5.33
N THR A 40 -10.81 5.28 4.48
CA THR A 40 -10.71 3.87 4.88
C THR A 40 -9.27 3.38 5.07
N GLY A 41 -8.28 4.05 4.46
CA GLY A 41 -6.89 3.57 4.38
C GLY A 41 -6.69 2.42 3.39
N ASP A 42 -7.75 2.02 2.68
CA ASP A 42 -7.75 0.95 1.69
C ASP A 42 -7.46 1.48 0.27
N LEU A 43 -7.47 0.61 -0.73
CA LEU A 43 -7.29 1.00 -2.12
C LEU A 43 -8.48 1.85 -2.63
N ILE A 44 -8.18 2.97 -3.29
CA ILE A 44 -9.21 3.78 -3.96
C ILE A 44 -9.90 3.03 -5.11
N THR A 45 -11.11 3.45 -5.44
CA THR A 45 -11.71 3.12 -6.73
C THR A 45 -11.07 3.96 -7.83
N LEU A 46 -10.47 3.30 -8.82
CA LEU A 46 -9.83 3.99 -9.94
C LEU A 46 -10.86 4.66 -10.87
N PRO A 47 -10.58 5.88 -11.36
CA PRO A 47 -11.39 6.51 -12.40
C PRO A 47 -11.44 5.70 -13.70
N GLU A 48 -12.57 5.80 -14.43
CA GLU A 48 -12.83 5.00 -15.65
C GLU A 48 -11.80 5.16 -16.78
N HIS A 49 -10.99 6.22 -16.75
CA HIS A 49 -9.97 6.46 -17.79
C HIS A 49 -8.72 5.58 -17.64
N TRP A 50 -8.55 4.87 -16.51
CA TRP A 50 -7.47 3.91 -16.31
C TRP A 50 -7.81 2.58 -16.95
N ARG A 51 -6.86 2.03 -17.72
CA ARG A 51 -7.05 0.77 -18.45
C ARG A 51 -5.93 -0.21 -18.14
N SER A 52 -6.29 -1.45 -17.87
CA SER A 52 -5.33 -2.54 -17.67
C SER A 52 -4.72 -2.98 -18.99
N VAL A 53 -3.44 -3.36 -18.96
CA VAL A 53 -2.79 -4.09 -20.06
C VAL A 53 -3.16 -5.58 -20.07
N GLY A 54 -3.89 -6.06 -19.06
CA GLY A 54 -4.25 -7.46 -18.90
C GLY A 54 -3.16 -8.28 -18.24
N LEU A 55 -3.20 -9.60 -18.46
CA LEU A 55 -2.24 -10.55 -17.90
C LEU A 55 -0.81 -10.32 -18.41
N THR A 56 0.13 -10.35 -17.47
CA THR A 56 1.56 -10.31 -17.73
C THR A 56 2.24 -11.64 -17.41
N GLU A 57 3.31 -11.95 -18.11
CA GLU A 57 4.02 -13.22 -17.94
C GLU A 57 4.74 -13.30 -16.58
N LYS A 58 4.39 -14.32 -15.78
CA LYS A 58 5.01 -14.56 -14.46
C LYS A 58 6.52 -14.81 -14.51
N LYS A 59 7.02 -15.48 -15.56
CA LYS A 59 8.43 -15.85 -15.70
C LYS A 59 9.33 -14.62 -15.85
N SER A 60 8.89 -13.66 -16.66
CA SER A 60 9.61 -12.41 -16.93
C SER A 60 9.39 -11.38 -15.83
N GLY A 61 8.25 -11.46 -15.15
CA GLY A 61 7.86 -10.54 -14.08
C GLY A 61 7.67 -9.11 -14.59
N VAL A 62 7.57 -8.19 -13.65
CA VAL A 62 7.56 -6.75 -13.90
C VAL A 62 8.82 -6.17 -13.26
N ASN A 63 9.72 -5.65 -14.08
CA ASN A 63 11.02 -5.15 -13.64
C ASN A 63 10.96 -3.63 -13.53
N ILE A 64 11.43 -3.11 -12.40
CA ILE A 64 11.43 -1.68 -12.08
C ILE A 64 12.89 -1.26 -11.93
N GLY A 65 13.45 -0.64 -12.98
CA GLY A 65 14.85 -0.25 -13.08
C GLY A 65 15.09 1.19 -12.67
N ASN A 66 16.16 1.43 -11.90
CA ASN A 66 16.66 2.77 -11.58
C ASN A 66 18.18 2.81 -11.82
N GLU A 67 18.57 3.26 -13.01
CA GLU A 67 19.97 3.36 -13.39
C GLU A 67 20.50 4.76 -13.14
N THR A 68 21.70 4.86 -12.56
CA THR A 68 22.41 6.13 -12.39
C THR A 68 23.71 6.11 -13.17
N SER A 69 23.97 7.15 -13.96
CA SER A 69 25.26 7.34 -14.62
C SER A 69 26.07 8.43 -13.92
N SER A 70 27.38 8.20 -13.81
CA SER A 70 28.33 9.13 -13.21
C SER A 70 29.54 9.36 -14.11
N THR A 71 30.13 10.55 -14.02
CA THR A 71 31.45 10.85 -14.60
C THR A 71 32.46 11.01 -13.48
N ASP A 72 33.61 10.36 -13.66
CA ASP A 72 34.75 10.46 -12.77
C ASP A 72 35.66 11.62 -13.19
N ILE A 73 36.14 12.38 -12.21
CA ILE A 73 37.20 13.37 -12.35
C ILE A 73 38.47 12.71 -11.85
N GLU A 74 39.44 12.63 -12.75
CA GLU A 74 40.78 12.11 -12.47
C GLU A 74 41.74 13.27 -12.19
N SER A 75 42.58 13.11 -11.16
CA SER A 75 43.65 14.06 -10.87
C SER A 75 45.00 13.46 -11.24
N TYR A 76 45.89 14.30 -11.75
CA TYR A 76 47.23 13.87 -12.13
C TYR A 76 48.00 13.34 -10.91
N GLY A 77 48.51 12.11 -11.02
CA GLY A 77 49.29 11.45 -9.97
C GLY A 77 48.49 10.57 -9.01
N GLU A 78 47.16 10.59 -9.08
CA GLU A 78 46.29 9.71 -8.30
C GLU A 78 45.85 8.50 -9.13
N SER A 79 45.86 7.31 -8.53
CA SER A 79 45.49 6.06 -9.20
C SER A 79 43.98 5.81 -9.24
N GLU A 80 43.22 6.56 -8.44
CA GLU A 80 41.77 6.44 -8.33
C GLU A 80 41.11 7.79 -8.63
N PRO A 81 39.83 7.79 -9.07
CA PRO A 81 39.06 9.02 -9.25
C PRO A 81 39.06 9.87 -7.98
N THR A 82 39.44 11.13 -8.10
CA THR A 82 39.45 12.05 -6.95
C THR A 82 38.09 12.64 -6.67
N LYS A 83 37.18 12.62 -7.65
CA LYS A 83 35.79 13.03 -7.46
C LYS A 83 34.87 12.35 -8.47
N LYS A 84 33.74 11.83 -8.00
CA LYS A 84 32.66 11.31 -8.85
C LYS A 84 31.51 12.31 -8.92
N ILE A 85 31.06 12.67 -10.13
CA ILE A 85 29.89 13.51 -10.37
C ILE A 85 28.76 12.62 -10.88
N MET A 86 27.61 12.68 -10.21
CA MET A 86 26.40 12.01 -10.69
C MET A 86 25.76 12.83 -11.82
N ASN A 87 25.57 12.22 -12.99
CA ASN A 87 25.09 12.92 -14.19
C ASN A 87 23.58 12.81 -14.36
N LYS A 88 23.07 11.58 -14.40
CA LYS A 88 21.67 11.31 -14.73
C LYS A 88 21.18 10.08 -13.97
N ARG A 89 19.90 10.13 -13.58
CA ARG A 89 19.12 8.94 -13.22
C ARG A 89 18.13 8.66 -14.34
N THR A 90 18.10 7.43 -14.84
CA THR A 90 17.10 6.95 -15.80
C THR A 90 16.30 5.85 -15.12
N GLY A 91 14.98 6.03 -15.05
CA GLY A 91 14.08 4.99 -14.58
C GLY A 91 13.44 4.28 -15.76
N SER A 92 13.25 2.96 -15.65
CA SER A 92 12.52 2.17 -16.63
C SER A 92 11.63 1.11 -15.99
N THR A 93 10.60 0.70 -16.71
CA THR A 93 9.81 -0.48 -16.39
C THR A 93 9.72 -1.40 -17.58
N ASP A 94 10.02 -2.67 -17.36
CA ASP A 94 10.03 -3.71 -18.39
C ASP A 94 9.08 -4.84 -17.97
N PHE A 95 8.20 -5.24 -18.88
CA PHE A 95 7.22 -6.30 -18.63
C PHE A 95 6.80 -6.97 -19.94
N VAL A 96 6.18 -8.14 -19.81
CA VAL A 96 5.71 -8.94 -20.95
C VAL A 96 4.21 -9.11 -20.86
N MET A 97 3.48 -8.55 -21.82
CA MET A 97 2.02 -8.68 -21.93
C MET A 97 1.67 -9.95 -22.71
N GLN A 98 0.65 -10.69 -22.26
CA GLN A 98 0.17 -11.91 -22.91
C GLN A 98 -1.22 -11.75 -23.55
N GLU A 99 -1.96 -10.71 -23.17
CA GLU A 99 -3.26 -10.42 -23.75
C GLU A 99 -3.16 -9.54 -24.99
N SER A 100 -4.00 -9.85 -25.98
CA SER A 100 -4.18 -9.02 -27.19
C SER A 100 -5.36 -8.07 -27.04
N ASN A 101 -5.48 -7.42 -25.88
CA ASN A 101 -6.47 -6.39 -25.66
C ASN A 101 -6.00 -5.07 -26.31
N ARG A 102 -6.94 -4.15 -26.53
CA ARG A 102 -6.65 -2.90 -27.24
C ARG A 102 -5.55 -2.07 -26.55
N GLN A 103 -5.53 -2.03 -25.23
CA GLN A 103 -4.51 -1.27 -24.47
C GLN A 103 -3.11 -1.82 -24.73
N ALA A 104 -2.93 -3.14 -24.67
CA ALA A 104 -1.67 -3.82 -24.95
C ALA A 104 -1.20 -3.62 -26.40
N LEU A 105 -2.13 -3.73 -27.36
CA LEU A 105 -1.84 -3.57 -28.79
C LEU A 105 -1.49 -2.12 -29.15
N GLU A 106 -2.21 -1.13 -28.61
CA GLU A 106 -1.89 0.30 -28.77
C GLU A 106 -0.51 0.63 -28.18
N LEU A 107 -0.19 0.05 -27.02
CA LEU A 107 1.11 0.26 -26.37
C LEU A 107 2.26 -0.36 -27.18
N PHE A 108 2.10 -1.60 -27.63
CA PHE A 108 3.12 -2.32 -28.40
C PHE A 108 3.37 -1.67 -29.77
N HIS A 109 2.31 -1.34 -30.50
CA HIS A 109 2.42 -0.70 -31.82
C HIS A 109 2.64 0.82 -31.76
N GLN A 110 2.61 1.41 -30.57
CA GLN A 110 2.71 2.85 -30.33
C GLN A 110 1.70 3.66 -31.17
N ALA A 111 0.49 3.11 -31.26
CA ALA A 111 -0.58 3.57 -32.13
C ALA A 111 -1.85 3.92 -31.33
N ASP A 112 -2.74 4.69 -31.95
CA ASP A 112 -4.10 4.88 -31.44
C ASP A 112 -5.05 4.09 -32.34
N TYR A 113 -5.77 3.14 -31.74
CA TYR A 113 -6.72 2.26 -32.43
C TYR A 113 -8.17 2.59 -32.04
N SER A 114 -8.44 3.81 -31.54
CA SER A 114 -9.80 4.28 -31.20
C SER A 114 -10.78 4.31 -32.34
N GLY A 115 -10.32 4.57 -33.55
CA GLY A 115 -11.16 4.57 -34.74
C GLY A 115 -11.24 3.23 -35.47
N ILE A 116 -10.65 2.15 -34.94
CA ILE A 116 -10.71 0.84 -35.60
C ILE A 116 -12.05 0.18 -35.27
N GLU A 117 -12.89 0.06 -36.28
CA GLU A 117 -14.16 -0.66 -36.20
C GLU A 117 -13.99 -2.11 -36.69
N PRO A 118 -14.57 -3.10 -36.00
CA PRO A 118 -14.60 -4.47 -36.49
C PRO A 118 -15.34 -4.60 -37.82
N SER A 119 -14.96 -5.58 -38.63
CA SER A 119 -15.77 -6.00 -39.77
C SER A 119 -17.10 -6.62 -39.32
N GLU A 120 -18.02 -6.84 -40.25
CA GLU A 120 -19.29 -7.53 -39.97
C GLU A 120 -19.11 -8.95 -39.39
N HIS A 121 -17.91 -9.53 -39.49
CA HIS A 121 -17.55 -10.83 -38.95
C HIS A 121 -16.64 -10.74 -37.71
N GLY A 122 -16.43 -9.55 -37.15
CA GLY A 122 -15.61 -9.32 -35.96
C GLY A 122 -14.09 -9.28 -36.22
N GLY A 123 -13.67 -9.29 -37.48
CA GLY A 123 -12.25 -9.17 -37.83
C GLY A 123 -11.76 -7.72 -37.73
N ILE A 124 -10.51 -7.53 -37.31
CA ILE A 124 -9.85 -6.23 -37.24
C ILE A 124 -8.50 -6.28 -37.95
N VAL A 125 -8.08 -5.14 -38.50
CA VAL A 125 -6.72 -4.97 -39.07
C VAL A 125 -6.10 -3.75 -38.41
N LEU A 126 -4.94 -3.96 -37.78
CA LEU A 126 -4.22 -2.92 -37.06
C LEU A 126 -3.07 -2.41 -37.95
N PRO A 127 -3.17 -1.21 -38.53
CA PRO A 127 -2.10 -0.68 -39.36
C PRO A 127 -0.87 -0.39 -38.50
N GLY A 128 0.30 -0.84 -38.96
CA GLY A 128 1.58 -0.38 -38.44
C GLY A 128 1.76 1.12 -38.67
N GLN A 129 2.34 1.82 -37.72
CA GLN A 129 2.58 3.26 -37.84
C GLN A 129 3.76 3.52 -38.80
N GLY A 130 3.53 4.31 -39.84
CA GLY A 130 4.58 4.65 -40.81
C GLY A 130 5.67 5.57 -40.25
N ARG A 131 5.36 6.33 -39.18
CA ARG A 131 6.34 7.13 -38.43
C ARG A 131 6.15 6.90 -36.94
N PRO A 132 7.18 6.46 -36.20
CA PRO A 132 7.07 6.36 -34.76
C PRO A 132 6.90 7.76 -34.16
N THR A 133 5.79 8.00 -33.50
CA THR A 133 5.53 9.22 -32.72
C THR A 133 5.62 8.88 -31.25
N MET A 134 6.45 9.61 -30.51
CA MET A 134 6.57 9.40 -29.07
C MET A 134 5.26 9.79 -28.38
N ARG A 135 4.64 8.81 -27.71
CA ARG A 135 3.41 9.00 -26.93
C ARG A 135 3.73 8.94 -25.45
N PHE A 136 3.10 9.83 -24.69
CA PHE A 136 3.23 9.86 -23.26
C PHE A 136 1.97 9.30 -22.60
N TYR A 137 2.20 8.58 -21.50
CA TYR A 137 1.16 7.99 -20.67
C TYR A 137 1.46 8.29 -19.20
N HIS A 138 0.42 8.20 -18.39
CA HIS A 138 0.57 7.88 -16.97
C HIS A 138 0.51 6.36 -16.82
N ALA A 139 1.29 5.81 -15.88
CA ALA A 139 1.22 4.39 -15.54
C ALA A 139 1.17 4.18 -14.03
N ILE A 140 0.43 3.15 -13.63
CA ILE A 140 0.39 2.62 -12.28
C ILE A 140 0.80 1.16 -12.36
N LEU A 141 1.75 0.77 -11.51
CA LEU A 141 2.03 -0.63 -11.21
C LEU A 141 1.43 -0.89 -9.83
N LEU A 142 0.47 -1.79 -9.73
CA LEU A 142 -0.24 -2.08 -8.49
C LEU A 142 -0.04 -3.54 -8.14
N GLY A 143 0.70 -3.80 -7.07
CA GLY A 143 0.85 -5.13 -6.50
C GLY A 143 -0.23 -5.42 -5.46
N TYR A 144 -0.44 -6.69 -5.21
CA TYR A 144 -1.26 -7.20 -4.11
C TYR A 144 -0.46 -8.20 -3.28
N ASP A 145 -0.51 -8.04 -1.97
CA ASP A 145 0.01 -8.98 -0.98
C ASP A 145 -0.98 -9.13 0.18
N GLY A 146 -1.02 -10.31 0.81
CA GLY A 146 -1.80 -10.57 2.01
C GLY A 146 -3.07 -11.41 1.83
N THR A 147 -3.83 -11.50 2.92
CA THR A 147 -5.05 -12.30 3.06
C THR A 147 -6.24 -11.39 3.39
N GLU A 148 -7.46 -11.87 3.17
CA GLU A 148 -8.68 -11.10 3.44
C GLU A 148 -8.69 -10.47 4.85
N GLY A 149 -8.84 -9.14 4.91
CA GLY A 149 -8.80 -8.34 6.15
C GLY A 149 -7.41 -7.89 6.61
N ALA A 150 -6.35 -8.20 5.86
CA ALA A 150 -4.98 -7.76 6.10
C ALA A 150 -4.24 -7.46 4.78
N GLU A 151 -4.95 -6.94 3.79
CA GLU A 151 -4.44 -6.65 2.46
C GLU A 151 -3.38 -5.54 2.48
N ILE A 152 -2.36 -5.72 1.66
CA ILE A 152 -1.26 -4.78 1.44
C ILE A 152 -1.18 -4.53 -0.07
N TYR A 153 -1.25 -3.26 -0.45
CA TYR A 153 -1.16 -2.83 -1.84
C TYR A 153 0.11 -2.00 -2.04
N PRO A 154 1.26 -2.63 -2.37
CA PRO A 154 2.42 -1.88 -2.85
C PRO A 154 2.11 -1.32 -4.24
N TYR A 155 2.39 -0.04 -4.47
CA TYR A 155 2.15 0.57 -5.77
C TYR A 155 3.24 1.54 -6.20
N TRP A 156 3.38 1.70 -7.51
CA TRP A 156 4.29 2.63 -8.15
C TRP A 156 3.52 3.55 -9.09
N LEU A 157 3.65 4.85 -8.85
CA LEU A 157 3.04 5.92 -9.63
C LEU A 157 4.08 6.47 -10.59
N LEU A 158 3.82 6.34 -11.88
CA LEU A 158 4.70 6.79 -12.96
C LEU A 158 4.00 7.93 -13.71
N PRO A 159 4.19 9.19 -13.28
CA PRO A 159 3.44 10.33 -13.78
C PRO A 159 3.76 10.67 -15.24
N LYS A 160 4.86 10.19 -15.81
CA LYS A 160 5.12 10.41 -17.22
C LYS A 160 6.02 9.33 -17.77
N VAL A 161 5.48 8.49 -18.64
CA VAL A 161 6.23 7.42 -19.30
C VAL A 161 6.03 7.45 -20.80
N SER A 162 6.99 6.95 -21.56
CA SER A 162 6.82 6.62 -22.97
C SER A 162 7.46 5.27 -23.27
N VAL A 163 6.91 4.56 -24.26
CA VAL A 163 7.55 3.37 -24.82
C VAL A 163 8.79 3.82 -25.58
N THR A 164 9.96 3.37 -25.16
CA THR A 164 11.25 3.73 -25.79
C THR A 164 11.91 2.55 -26.48
N LYS A 165 11.57 1.34 -26.06
CA LYS A 165 11.99 0.09 -26.68
C LYS A 165 10.79 -0.84 -26.76
N VAL A 166 10.72 -1.55 -27.87
CA VAL A 166 9.79 -2.66 -28.08
C VAL A 166 10.65 -3.83 -28.52
N ASP A 167 10.75 -4.85 -27.69
CA ASP A 167 11.43 -6.10 -28.01
C ASP A 167 10.52 -7.01 -28.87
N ASN A 168 11.03 -8.18 -29.24
CA ASN A 168 10.36 -9.08 -30.16
C ASN A 168 8.94 -9.44 -29.71
N GLN A 169 8.00 -9.41 -30.65
CA GLN A 169 6.77 -10.17 -30.54
C GLN A 169 7.13 -11.65 -30.71
N SER A 170 6.87 -12.47 -29.68
CA SER A 170 7.13 -13.90 -29.76
C SER A 170 5.83 -14.67 -29.94
N THR A 171 5.87 -15.66 -30.83
CA THR A 171 4.82 -16.64 -31.04
C THR A 171 5.49 -18.01 -31.02
N ASN A 172 5.14 -18.83 -30.04
CA ASN A 172 5.66 -20.19 -29.93
C ASN A 172 4.48 -21.16 -29.96
N ASP A 173 4.71 -22.34 -30.49
CA ASP A 173 3.79 -23.48 -30.52
C ASP A 173 3.42 -24.00 -29.12
N ASP A 174 4.24 -23.70 -28.11
CA ASP A 174 4.03 -23.99 -26.69
C ASP A 174 3.81 -22.72 -25.84
N GLY A 175 3.31 -21.64 -26.44
CA GLY A 175 3.15 -20.36 -25.74
C GLY A 175 2.03 -19.47 -26.29
N SER A 176 1.79 -18.35 -25.59
CA SER A 176 0.91 -17.29 -26.07
C SER A 176 1.68 -16.31 -26.96
N ILE A 177 0.94 -15.47 -27.70
CA ILE A 177 1.51 -14.28 -28.33
C ILE A 177 1.93 -13.33 -27.20
N THR A 178 3.18 -12.88 -27.22
CA THR A 178 3.71 -11.99 -26.19
C THR A 178 4.20 -10.66 -26.77
N TYR A 179 4.06 -9.60 -25.97
CA TYR A 179 4.40 -8.22 -26.34
C TYR A 179 5.31 -7.62 -25.27
N HIS A 180 6.48 -7.13 -25.65
CA HIS A 180 7.58 -6.80 -24.73
C HIS A 180 7.95 -5.31 -24.79
N PRO A 181 7.14 -4.39 -24.22
CA PRO A 181 7.47 -2.97 -24.18
C PRO A 181 8.38 -2.63 -23.00
N THR A 182 9.26 -1.66 -23.22
CA THR A 182 10.00 -0.94 -22.15
C THR A 182 9.46 0.48 -22.05
N LEU A 183 9.03 0.84 -20.84
CA LEU A 183 8.64 2.20 -20.49
C LEU A 183 9.82 2.94 -19.89
N THR A 184 10.19 4.11 -20.44
CA THR A 184 11.13 5.03 -19.78
C THR A 184 10.35 6.10 -19.02
N TRP A 185 10.80 6.40 -17.81
CA TRP A 185 10.19 7.40 -16.95
C TRP A 185 10.79 8.79 -17.19
N TYR A 186 9.92 9.79 -17.18
CA TYR A 186 10.28 11.18 -17.33
C TYR A 186 9.80 11.95 -16.11
N LYS A 187 10.56 12.97 -15.74
CA LYS A 187 10.17 13.87 -14.66
C LYS A 187 8.91 14.63 -15.07
N ASP A 188 7.86 14.52 -14.26
CA ASP A 188 6.79 15.49 -14.24
C ASP A 188 7.12 16.55 -13.18
N ARG A 189 7.04 17.83 -13.54
CA ARG A 189 7.37 18.94 -12.62
C ARG A 189 6.21 19.33 -11.71
N ASN A 190 5.01 18.85 -12.01
CA ASN A 190 3.78 19.21 -11.31
C ASN A 190 3.28 18.08 -10.39
N PHE A 191 3.87 16.89 -10.48
CA PHE A 191 3.46 15.73 -9.68
C PHE A 191 4.13 15.72 -8.30
N LEU A 192 3.33 15.63 -7.23
CA LEU A 192 3.80 15.53 -5.83
C LEU A 192 4.77 16.67 -5.44
N THR A 193 4.47 17.90 -5.85
CA THR A 193 5.35 19.05 -5.58
C THR A 193 5.49 19.38 -4.09
N ASP A 194 4.51 18.97 -3.28
CA ASP A 194 4.52 19.13 -1.83
C ASP A 194 5.57 18.24 -1.15
N LEU A 195 5.84 17.07 -1.75
CA LEU A 195 6.85 16.12 -1.25
C LEU A 195 8.22 16.37 -1.90
N VAL A 196 8.25 16.67 -3.20
CA VAL A 196 9.49 16.85 -3.96
C VAL A 196 9.43 18.14 -4.75
N LYS A 197 10.24 19.13 -4.34
CA LYS A 197 10.29 20.43 -5.03
C LYS A 197 10.60 20.26 -6.52
N GLY A 198 9.69 20.77 -7.35
CA GLY A 198 9.78 20.70 -8.81
C GLY A 198 9.47 19.31 -9.39
N GLY A 199 8.79 18.46 -8.63
CA GLY A 199 8.18 17.19 -9.02
C GLY A 199 9.14 16.00 -9.12
N THR A 200 8.59 14.83 -9.49
CA THR A 200 9.33 13.56 -9.59
C THR A 200 8.96 12.76 -10.86
N ALA A 201 9.80 11.78 -11.21
CA ALA A 201 9.56 10.86 -12.32
C ALA A 201 8.87 9.55 -11.88
N TYR A 202 8.87 9.27 -10.58
CA TYR A 202 8.18 8.13 -9.98
C TYR A 202 7.90 8.42 -8.50
N ALA A 203 6.89 7.74 -7.96
CA ALA A 203 6.67 7.59 -6.54
C ALA A 203 6.32 6.14 -6.23
N GLN A 204 6.70 5.66 -5.05
CA GLN A 204 6.27 4.38 -4.52
C GLN A 204 5.45 4.64 -3.27
N GLY A 205 4.35 3.92 -3.12
CA GLY A 205 3.52 3.96 -1.93
C GLY A 205 3.03 2.58 -1.54
N PHE A 206 2.41 2.53 -0.38
CA PHE A 206 1.80 1.35 0.20
C PHE A 206 0.49 1.79 0.84
N CYS A 207 -0.55 0.99 0.69
CA CYS A 207 -1.84 1.20 1.37
C CYS A 207 -2.48 -0.15 1.71
N GLY A 208 -3.66 -0.12 2.31
CA GLY A 208 -4.35 -1.31 2.81
C GLY A 208 -4.16 -1.50 4.31
N LEU A 209 -5.12 -2.23 4.91
CA LEU A 209 -5.18 -2.47 6.35
C LEU A 209 -3.94 -3.23 6.86
N GLY A 210 -3.38 -4.14 6.05
CA GLY A 210 -2.15 -4.85 6.39
C GLY A 210 -0.97 -3.88 6.52
N TRP A 211 -0.83 -2.93 5.61
CA TRP A 211 0.26 -1.94 5.66
C TRP A 211 0.09 -1.00 6.85
N ALA A 212 -1.13 -0.58 7.16
CA ALA A 212 -1.40 0.29 8.31
C ALA A 212 -0.96 -0.34 9.65
N ASN A 213 -0.99 -1.67 9.76
CA ASN A 213 -0.49 -2.39 10.93
C ASN A 213 1.05 -2.48 10.98
N LEU A 214 1.71 -2.36 9.83
CA LEU A 214 3.16 -2.55 9.67
C LEU A 214 3.94 -1.24 9.52
N VAL A 215 3.29 -0.12 9.21
CA VAL A 215 3.95 1.16 8.91
C VAL A 215 4.88 1.65 10.02
N GLU A 216 4.53 1.40 11.28
CA GLU A 216 5.38 1.72 12.42
C GLU A 216 6.57 0.76 12.53
N ALA A 217 6.34 -0.55 12.35
CA ALA A 217 7.40 -1.55 12.31
C ALA A 217 8.36 -1.31 11.14
N ALA A 218 7.87 -0.72 10.05
CA ALA A 218 8.65 -0.25 8.90
C ALA A 218 9.45 1.04 9.19
N GLY A 219 9.26 1.66 10.35
CA GLY A 219 10.03 2.84 10.80
C GLY A 219 9.44 4.19 10.41
N PHE A 220 8.22 4.23 9.87
CA PHE A 220 7.56 5.48 9.46
C PHE A 220 6.72 6.14 10.58
N GLY A 221 6.67 5.51 11.75
CA GLY A 221 5.85 5.94 12.89
C GLY A 221 4.38 5.49 12.76
N PRO A 222 3.56 5.76 13.79
CA PRO A 222 2.15 5.38 13.79
C PRO A 222 1.34 6.21 12.77
N PRO A 223 0.29 5.65 12.14
CA PRO A 223 -0.60 6.39 11.26
C PRO A 223 -1.17 7.64 11.94
N ALA A 224 -1.16 8.77 11.24
CA ALA A 224 -1.76 10.01 11.73
C ALA A 224 -3.29 9.91 11.70
N GLY A 225 -3.94 9.68 12.86
CA GLY A 225 -5.39 9.82 13.01
C GLY A 225 -6.12 8.75 13.83
N THR A 226 -5.48 7.62 14.13
CA THR A 226 -6.09 6.55 14.94
C THR A 226 -5.63 6.61 16.40
N ALA A 227 -5.68 7.79 17.02
CA ALA A 227 -5.39 7.91 18.44
C ALA A 227 -6.25 6.90 19.22
N LEU A 228 -5.60 5.95 19.89
CA LEU A 228 -6.26 4.92 20.67
C LEU A 228 -7.23 5.62 21.63
N ALA A 229 -8.50 5.21 21.61
CA ALA A 229 -9.54 5.83 22.42
C ALA A 229 -10.54 4.77 22.90
N ILE A 230 -10.91 4.83 24.18
CA ILE A 230 -11.93 3.94 24.75
C ILE A 230 -13.31 4.46 24.34
N SER A 231 -14.01 3.70 23.49
CA SER A 231 -15.31 4.06 22.95
C SER A 231 -16.47 3.71 23.88
N THR A 232 -16.28 2.83 24.87
CA THR A 232 -17.28 2.57 25.91
C THR A 232 -17.65 3.84 26.67
N ALA A 233 -18.89 4.29 26.57
CA ALA A 233 -19.35 5.54 27.18
C ALA A 233 -19.67 5.39 28.67
N SER A 234 -20.32 4.29 29.04
CA SER A 234 -20.77 4.01 30.41
C SER A 234 -20.85 2.50 30.64
N LEU A 235 -20.89 2.08 31.90
CA LEU A 235 -21.11 0.69 32.29
C LEU A 235 -22.53 0.53 32.83
N PRO A 236 -23.27 -0.51 32.40
CA PRO A 236 -24.55 -0.86 33.01
C PRO A 236 -24.40 -1.13 34.52
N GLY A 237 -25.48 -0.89 35.27
CA GLY A 237 -25.51 -1.29 36.68
C GLY A 237 -25.48 -2.81 36.86
N GLY A 238 -24.92 -3.27 37.98
CA GLY A 238 -24.99 -4.66 38.42
C GLY A 238 -25.98 -4.86 39.56
N THR A 239 -26.33 -6.12 39.85
CA THR A 239 -27.14 -6.51 41.01
C THR A 239 -26.39 -7.57 41.81
N VAL A 240 -26.43 -7.50 43.14
CA VAL A 240 -25.78 -8.47 44.02
C VAL A 240 -26.25 -9.89 43.69
N GLY A 241 -25.30 -10.82 43.59
CA GLY A 241 -25.55 -12.24 43.29
C GLY A 241 -25.95 -12.55 41.85
N THR A 242 -26.11 -11.56 40.98
CA THR A 242 -26.47 -11.75 39.57
C THR A 242 -25.22 -11.74 38.69
N ALA A 243 -25.17 -12.61 37.67
CA ALA A 243 -24.08 -12.62 36.71
C ALA A 243 -24.02 -11.30 35.93
N TYR A 244 -22.85 -10.67 35.92
CA TYR A 244 -22.53 -9.47 35.18
C TYR A 244 -21.54 -9.81 34.07
N SER A 245 -21.76 -9.28 32.88
CA SER A 245 -20.86 -9.43 31.73
C SER A 245 -20.96 -8.18 30.85
N GLN A 246 -19.91 -7.37 30.85
CA GLN A 246 -19.81 -6.19 30.01
C GLN A 246 -18.43 -6.12 29.36
N THR A 247 -18.39 -6.02 28.04
CA THR A 247 -17.13 -5.88 27.30
C THR A 247 -16.82 -4.42 27.04
N LEU A 248 -15.59 -4.01 27.35
CA LEU A 248 -15.05 -2.71 26.97
C LEU A 248 -14.64 -2.69 25.50
N THR A 249 -14.82 -1.55 24.86
CA THR A 249 -14.55 -1.32 23.45
C THR A 249 -13.64 -0.11 23.31
N ALA A 250 -12.70 -0.20 22.37
CA ALA A 250 -11.81 0.88 21.99
C ALA A 250 -11.75 0.98 20.47
N ALA A 251 -11.60 2.21 19.97
CA ALA A 251 -11.39 2.52 18.57
C ALA A 251 -9.95 3.04 18.38
N GLY A 252 -9.46 2.94 17.15
CA GLY A 252 -8.07 3.24 16.83
C GLY A 252 -7.08 2.28 17.51
N GLY A 253 -5.81 2.71 17.54
CA GLY A 253 -4.66 1.93 17.99
C GLY A 253 -4.38 0.67 17.17
N ASN A 254 -3.20 0.10 17.37
CA ASN A 254 -2.60 -0.88 16.48
C ASN A 254 -2.46 -2.27 17.14
N GLY A 255 -2.84 -3.32 16.41
CA GLY A 255 -2.72 -4.70 16.87
C GLY A 255 -3.60 -5.06 18.08
N ALA A 256 -3.16 -6.07 18.84
CA ALA A 256 -3.89 -6.61 19.98
C ALA A 256 -3.99 -5.58 21.13
N LYS A 257 -5.18 -5.49 21.73
CA LYS A 257 -5.49 -4.53 22.79
C LYS A 257 -5.43 -5.21 24.15
N THR A 258 -4.59 -4.70 25.04
CA THR A 258 -4.45 -5.16 26.42
C THR A 258 -5.10 -4.18 27.38
N TRP A 259 -6.03 -4.69 28.19
CA TRP A 259 -6.84 -3.92 29.13
C TRP A 259 -6.32 -4.06 30.56
N SER A 260 -6.37 -2.97 31.31
CA SER A 260 -5.96 -2.93 32.71
C SER A 260 -6.73 -1.86 33.48
N LEU A 261 -6.69 -1.95 34.81
CA LEU A 261 -7.17 -0.88 35.70
C LEU A 261 -5.98 0.01 36.04
N GLN A 262 -6.03 1.27 35.63
CA GLN A 262 -5.03 2.28 35.97
C GLN A 262 -5.17 2.70 37.43
N THR A 263 -6.42 2.96 37.87
CA THR A 263 -6.75 3.35 39.25
C THR A 263 -8.15 2.86 39.63
N GLY A 264 -8.38 2.69 40.94
CA GLY A 264 -9.65 2.20 41.48
C GLY A 264 -9.74 0.67 41.49
N THR A 265 -10.85 0.15 42.01
CA THR A 265 -11.12 -1.29 42.11
C THR A 265 -12.54 -1.59 41.63
N LEU A 266 -12.69 -2.70 40.90
CA LEU A 266 -14.00 -3.22 40.55
C LEU A 266 -14.76 -3.68 41.82
N PRO A 267 -16.11 -3.67 41.81
CA PRO A 267 -16.90 -4.28 42.87
C PRO A 267 -16.44 -5.71 43.17
N ALA A 268 -16.48 -6.10 44.44
CA ALA A 268 -16.07 -7.44 44.86
C ALA A 268 -16.87 -8.52 44.09
N GLY A 269 -16.17 -9.49 43.51
CA GLY A 269 -16.74 -10.54 42.68
C GLY A 269 -16.74 -10.25 41.17
N LEU A 270 -16.27 -9.09 40.72
CA LEU A 270 -16.02 -8.77 39.32
C LEU A 270 -14.52 -8.74 38.99
N ALA A 271 -14.15 -9.18 37.79
CA ALA A 271 -12.79 -9.14 37.28
C ALA A 271 -12.75 -8.65 35.82
N LEU A 272 -11.69 -7.92 35.47
CA LEU A 272 -11.40 -7.51 34.08
C LEU A 272 -10.48 -8.54 33.43
N ASN A 273 -10.89 -9.08 32.29
CA ASN A 273 -10.03 -9.88 31.44
C ASN A 273 -9.14 -8.97 30.58
N ALA A 274 -7.83 -9.10 30.72
CA ALA A 274 -6.86 -8.24 30.06
C ALA A 274 -6.83 -8.38 28.53
N SER A 275 -7.12 -9.56 27.97
CA SER A 275 -7.05 -9.79 26.52
C SER A 275 -8.35 -9.50 25.79
N THR A 276 -9.50 -9.68 26.45
CA THR A 276 -10.81 -9.45 25.83
C THR A 276 -11.46 -8.12 26.23
N GLY A 277 -10.98 -7.48 27.30
CA GLY A 277 -11.61 -6.29 27.86
C GLY A 277 -12.95 -6.57 28.56
N ALA A 278 -13.32 -7.84 28.77
CA ALA A 278 -14.56 -8.23 29.41
C ALA A 278 -14.48 -8.10 30.94
N ILE A 279 -15.42 -7.38 31.53
CA ILE A 279 -15.67 -7.33 32.97
C ILE A 279 -16.74 -8.38 33.28
N THR A 280 -16.38 -9.44 33.98
CA THR A 280 -17.29 -10.55 34.27
C THR A 280 -17.27 -10.95 35.75
N GLY A 281 -18.35 -11.57 36.21
CA GLY A 281 -18.44 -12.14 37.55
C GLY A 281 -19.82 -11.96 38.19
N SER A 282 -19.90 -12.03 39.52
CA SER A 282 -21.13 -11.80 40.28
C SER A 282 -20.84 -10.91 41.48
N PRO A 283 -21.34 -9.66 41.50
CA PRO A 283 -21.07 -8.73 42.59
C PRO A 283 -21.55 -9.28 43.94
N THR A 284 -20.77 -9.12 45.00
CA THR A 284 -21.11 -9.63 46.34
C THR A 284 -21.59 -8.57 47.32
N ALA A 285 -21.45 -7.29 46.99
CA ALA A 285 -21.89 -6.18 47.81
C ALA A 285 -22.41 -5.02 46.95
N ALA A 286 -23.46 -4.36 47.43
CA ALA A 286 -23.99 -3.14 46.82
C ALA A 286 -23.03 -1.96 47.07
N GLY A 287 -22.93 -1.05 46.10
CA GLY A 287 -22.02 0.08 46.19
C GLY A 287 -21.71 0.72 44.83
N THR A 288 -21.01 1.85 44.86
CA THR A 288 -20.53 2.53 43.65
C THR A 288 -19.02 2.44 43.58
N SER A 289 -18.49 1.93 42.47
CA SER A 289 -17.06 1.85 42.18
C SER A 289 -16.70 2.78 41.02
N ASN A 290 -15.77 3.69 41.27
CA ASN A 290 -15.16 4.52 40.22
C ASN A 290 -13.82 3.90 39.82
N VAL A 291 -13.67 3.58 38.53
CA VAL A 291 -12.47 2.97 37.98
C VAL A 291 -11.95 3.76 36.80
N THR A 292 -10.64 3.84 36.66
CA THR A 292 -10.01 4.33 35.43
C THR A 292 -9.46 3.13 34.69
N VAL A 293 -10.08 2.81 33.56
CA VAL A 293 -9.60 1.75 32.67
C VAL A 293 -8.52 2.32 31.76
N LYS A 294 -7.52 1.49 31.47
CA LYS A 294 -6.48 1.76 30.48
C LYS A 294 -6.50 0.65 29.44
N VAL A 295 -6.50 1.05 28.18
CA VAL A 295 -6.17 0.17 27.06
C VAL A 295 -4.77 0.54 26.57
N THR A 296 -3.93 -0.47 26.38
CA THR A 296 -2.64 -0.37 25.71
C THR A 296 -2.70 -1.23 24.47
N ASP A 297 -2.33 -0.69 23.32
CA ASP A 297 -2.24 -1.49 22.10
C ASP A 297 -0.85 -2.15 21.96
N ALA A 298 -0.63 -2.91 20.89
CA ALA A 298 0.64 -3.60 20.68
C ALA A 298 1.82 -2.64 20.43
N ALA A 299 1.51 -1.41 20.00
CA ALA A 299 2.46 -0.32 19.76
C ALA A 299 2.73 0.54 21.02
N LEU A 300 2.28 0.09 22.20
CA LEU A 300 2.43 0.79 23.48
C LEU A 300 1.71 2.16 23.52
N ALA A 301 0.85 2.47 22.56
CA ALA A 301 -0.04 3.61 22.68
C ALA A 301 -1.06 3.33 23.79
N THR A 302 -1.43 4.37 24.54
CA THR A 302 -2.29 4.19 25.71
C THR A 302 -3.46 5.17 25.66
N ALA A 303 -4.62 4.68 26.07
CA ALA A 303 -5.80 5.51 26.29
C ALA A 303 -6.41 5.17 27.65
N THR A 304 -6.89 6.18 28.35
CA THR A 304 -7.51 6.03 29.66
C THR A 304 -8.91 6.61 29.66
N LYS A 305 -9.81 6.01 30.44
CA LYS A 305 -11.17 6.51 30.63
C LYS A 305 -11.68 6.18 32.02
N ALA A 306 -12.25 7.19 32.67
CA ALA A 306 -12.97 7.00 33.92
C ALA A 306 -14.35 6.42 33.62
N LEU A 307 -14.71 5.34 34.33
CA LEU A 307 -16.01 4.68 34.26
C LEU A 307 -16.51 4.42 35.69
N THR A 308 -17.83 4.36 35.83
CA THR A 308 -18.50 4.10 37.11
C THR A 308 -19.38 2.87 36.97
N ILE A 309 -19.30 1.95 37.92
CA ILE A 309 -20.24 0.82 38.07
C ILE A 309 -21.03 1.06 39.36
N VAL A 310 -22.35 0.97 39.25
CA VAL A 310 -23.26 0.98 40.40
C VAL A 310 -23.81 -0.42 40.57
N VAL A 311 -23.68 -0.99 41.77
CA VAL A 311 -24.25 -2.29 42.14
C VAL A 311 -25.40 -2.07 43.12
N SER A 312 -26.60 -2.51 42.76
CA SER A 312 -27.77 -2.53 43.65
C SER A 312 -27.84 -3.82 44.46
N ALA A 313 -28.48 -3.75 45.61
CA ALA A 313 -28.88 -4.95 46.37
C ALA A 313 -29.88 -5.80 45.58
#